data_AF-A0A6V8CF42-F1
#
_entry.id   AF-A0A6V8CF42-F1
#
_cell.length_a   1.000
_cell.length_b   1.000
_cell.length_c   1.000
_cell.angle_alpha   90.00
_cell.angle_beta   90.00
_cell.angle_gamma   90.00
#
_symmetry.space_group_name_H-M   'P 1'
#
loop_
_entity.id
_entity.type
_entity.pdbx_description
1 polymer ?
#
loop_
_entity_poly.entity_id
_entity_poly.type
_entity_poly.pdbx_seq_one_letter_code
_entity_poly.pdbx_strand_id
1 'polypeptide(L)'
;MLRAKLIQKLVLDDWDFSSRGILALLNEEIGIVLGIFGVKKSGSIRERRQRLWLHLNHDAKQMTPENLDNLSREELHQLCVNLELPRSGTKQALLLRVGGVLTSQLGSWGAIKKSLRRPRSVSAIPIIPMPKNIHSPYEEIDTQVLDVDIAPDIQDSEDFIAPIQEDSSVEVFEKQKIAEENTPQESTKNLDVQQSASKIIIEARMPEIDALCRDYLSLSSSQNKEETELFINSLKDHGFDIQNQHLREEIWSTIRQIEANILEEKNAISSAPNSWLEREALRKYENVRSHLREEIHQLLSNAKGNIVEARMQFEEKSRQMGLDMRIPSISGRVHALFDLQLSLNEEYEMTNPTVSRKVRVLKVLQHGAVHLHHKTRLTLDRLERSYDSFEQLVEAILEKSEGDFSESQ
;
A
#
# COMPACT_ATOMS: atom_id res chain seq x y z
N MET A 1 20.49 6.97 8.12
CA MET A 1 21.46 7.12 9.24
C MET A 1 21.19 8.31 10.20
N LEU A 2 20.80 9.49 9.71
CA LEU A 2 20.75 10.76 10.48
C LEU A 2 19.87 10.71 11.74
N ARG A 3 18.71 10.02 11.69
CA ARG A 3 17.79 9.89 12.83
C ARG A 3 18.36 9.12 14.03
N ALA A 4 19.00 7.97 13.80
CA ALA A 4 19.56 7.17 14.89
C ALA A 4 20.67 7.94 15.63
N LYS A 5 21.53 8.63 14.87
CA LYS A 5 22.57 9.50 15.42
C LYS A 5 22.01 10.72 16.17
N LEU A 6 20.90 11.30 15.70
CA LEU A 6 20.24 12.40 16.42
C LEU A 6 19.60 11.94 17.73
N ILE A 7 18.93 10.77 17.73
CA ILE A 7 18.36 10.20 18.96
C ILE A 7 19.47 9.85 19.94
N GLN A 8 20.57 9.28 19.46
CA GLN A 8 21.76 9.01 20.28
C GLN A 8 22.31 10.28 20.95
N LYS A 9 22.38 11.40 20.22
CA LYS A 9 23.02 12.65 20.65
C LYS A 9 22.11 13.65 21.38
N LEU A 10 20.79 13.41 21.41
CA LEU A 10 19.83 14.32 22.04
C LEU A 10 18.97 13.65 23.11
N VAL A 11 18.90 12.32 23.12
CA VAL A 11 17.99 11.54 23.98
C VAL A 11 18.72 10.47 24.77
N LEU A 12 19.84 9.95 24.27
CA LEU A 12 20.60 8.84 24.86
C LEU A 12 22.07 9.22 25.05
N ASP A 13 22.32 10.46 25.48
CA ASP A 13 23.67 11.04 25.59
C ASP A 13 24.50 10.32 26.65
N ASP A 14 23.84 9.78 27.68
CA ASP A 14 24.47 9.05 28.79
C ASP A 14 24.82 7.59 28.45
N TRP A 15 24.42 7.09 27.28
CA TRP A 15 24.60 5.69 26.88
C TRP A 15 25.84 5.50 26.01
N ASP A 16 26.72 4.55 26.38
CA ASP A 16 27.86 4.17 25.54
C ASP A 16 27.44 3.22 24.41
N PHE A 17 27.39 3.75 23.19
CA PHE A 17 27.12 2.98 21.97
C PHE A 17 28.38 2.61 21.18
N SER A 18 29.56 2.67 21.80
CA SER A 18 30.77 2.08 21.22
C SER A 18 30.58 0.57 20.98
N SER A 19 31.39 -0.03 20.12
CA SER A 19 31.33 -1.48 19.88
C SER A 19 31.52 -2.30 21.16
N ARG A 20 32.25 -1.77 22.15
CA ARG A 20 32.39 -2.37 23.48
C ARG A 20 31.20 -2.06 24.39
N GLY A 21 30.68 -0.84 24.35
CA GLY A 21 29.49 -0.42 25.10
C GLY A 21 28.27 -1.28 24.76
N ILE A 22 28.02 -1.53 23.47
CA ILE A 22 26.92 -2.39 22.99
C ILE A 22 27.03 -3.83 23.52
N LEU A 23 28.25 -4.36 23.68
CA LEU A 23 28.49 -5.69 24.24
C LEU A 23 28.28 -5.73 25.76
N ALA A 24 28.45 -4.61 26.45
CA ALA A 24 28.27 -4.50 27.89
C ALA A 24 26.80 -4.30 28.30
N LEU A 25 25.93 -3.90 27.36
CA LEU A 25 24.50 -3.69 27.64
C LEU A 25 23.78 -4.97 28.05
N LEU A 26 22.92 -4.84 29.07
CA LEU A 26 22.03 -5.90 29.54
C LEU A 26 20.91 -6.17 28.53
N ASN A 27 20.34 -7.37 28.58
CA ASN A 27 19.32 -7.80 27.62
C ASN A 27 18.06 -6.92 27.64
N GLU A 28 17.64 -6.49 28.84
CA GLU A 28 16.52 -5.59 29.05
C GLU A 28 16.79 -4.21 28.46
N GLU A 29 17.97 -3.66 28.74
CA GLU A 29 18.40 -2.34 28.29
C GLU A 29 18.42 -2.24 26.76
N ILE A 30 18.95 -3.26 26.07
CA ILE A 30 18.95 -3.31 24.60
C ILE A 30 17.51 -3.30 24.06
N GLY A 31 16.58 -4.00 24.73
CA GLY A 31 15.17 -4.01 24.35
C GLY A 31 14.50 -2.64 24.47
N ILE A 32 14.86 -1.87 25.51
CA ILE A 32 14.37 -0.51 25.72
C ILE A 32 14.94 0.42 24.66
N VAL A 33 16.27 0.41 24.47
CA VAL A 33 17.00 1.21 23.48
C VAL A 33 16.47 0.97 22.06
N LEU A 34 16.28 -0.29 21.64
CA LEU A 34 15.69 -0.62 20.34
C LEU A 34 14.26 -0.08 20.20
N GLY A 35 13.51 -0.02 21.30
CA GLY A 35 12.19 0.59 21.37
C GLY A 35 12.19 2.08 21.05
N ILE A 36 13.14 2.82 21.60
CA ILE A 36 13.29 4.27 21.40
C ILE A 36 13.66 4.56 19.94
N PHE A 37 14.58 3.78 19.38
CA PHE A 37 14.88 3.86 17.95
C PHE A 37 13.69 3.48 17.06
N GLY A 38 12.70 2.78 17.61
CA GLY A 38 11.50 2.36 16.90
C GLY A 38 11.72 1.14 16.02
N VAL A 39 12.64 0.27 16.43
CA VAL A 39 13.12 -0.90 15.71
C VAL A 39 12.59 -2.17 16.40
N LYS A 40 12.67 -3.34 15.75
CA LYS A 40 12.17 -4.61 16.31
C LYS A 40 12.91 -4.99 17.62
N LYS A 41 12.15 -5.22 18.70
CA LYS A 41 12.67 -5.58 20.03
C LYS A 41 12.93 -7.08 20.23
N SER A 42 12.29 -7.95 19.45
CA SER A 42 12.39 -9.40 19.61
C SER A 42 13.66 -10.00 18.98
N GLY A 43 14.03 -11.20 19.42
CA GLY A 43 15.22 -11.93 18.96
C GLY A 43 16.19 -12.26 20.10
N SER A 44 17.17 -13.11 19.78
CA SER A 44 18.27 -13.44 20.71
C SER A 44 19.05 -12.19 21.12
N ILE A 45 19.77 -12.24 22.25
CA ILE A 45 20.64 -11.13 22.70
C ILE A 45 21.63 -10.72 21.60
N ARG A 46 22.18 -11.71 20.89
CA ARG A 46 23.12 -11.54 19.78
C ARG A 46 22.47 -10.82 18.59
N GLU A 47 21.28 -11.27 18.15
CA GLU A 47 20.55 -10.59 17.07
C GLU A 47 20.19 -9.15 17.43
N ARG A 48 19.80 -8.90 18.68
CA ARG A 48 19.47 -7.55 19.14
C ARG A 48 20.70 -6.63 19.13
N ARG A 49 21.87 -7.12 19.54
CA ARG A 49 23.15 -6.39 19.46
C ARG A 49 23.55 -6.09 18.03
N GLN A 50 23.53 -7.10 17.17
CA GLN A 50 23.79 -6.94 15.73
C GLN A 50 22.88 -5.89 15.11
N ARG A 51 21.57 -5.95 15.42
CA ARG A 51 20.58 -4.99 14.95
C ARG A 51 20.84 -3.56 15.44
N LEU A 52 21.13 -3.40 16.73
CA LEU A 52 21.45 -2.10 17.32
C LEU A 52 22.70 -1.50 16.65
N TRP A 53 23.75 -2.29 16.51
CA TRP A 53 25.01 -1.87 15.88
C TRP A 53 24.81 -1.47 14.41
N LEU A 54 24.08 -2.29 13.63
CA LEU A 54 23.74 -2.00 12.25
C LEU A 54 22.92 -0.71 12.13
N HIS A 55 21.93 -0.51 13.00
CA HIS A 55 21.07 0.68 12.97
C HIS A 55 21.81 1.99 13.25
N LEU A 56 22.85 1.95 14.08
CA LEU A 56 23.68 3.11 14.44
C LEU A 56 24.72 3.43 13.36
N ASN A 57 25.33 2.40 12.79
CA ASN A 57 26.54 2.54 11.98
C ASN A 57 26.34 2.38 10.48
N HIS A 58 25.20 1.88 10.03
CA HIS A 58 24.95 1.63 8.61
C HIS A 58 23.55 2.08 8.16
N ASP A 59 23.40 2.31 6.86
CA ASP A 59 22.09 2.54 6.24
C ASP A 59 21.56 1.26 5.60
N ALA A 60 20.32 0.90 5.90
CA ALA A 60 19.70 -0.34 5.45
C ALA A 60 19.51 -0.39 3.92
N LYS A 61 19.49 0.76 3.25
CA LYS A 61 19.43 0.84 1.78
C LYS A 61 20.79 0.66 1.10
N GLN A 62 21.89 0.93 1.80
CA GLN A 62 23.24 0.88 1.23
C GLN A 62 23.96 -0.44 1.57
N MET A 63 23.75 -0.98 2.78
CA MET A 63 24.32 -2.26 3.17
C MET A 63 23.38 -3.42 2.81
N THR A 64 23.35 -3.75 1.52
CA THR A 64 22.67 -4.92 0.97
C THR A 64 23.70 -6.05 0.74
N PRO A 65 23.26 -7.33 0.69
CA PRO A 65 24.16 -8.45 0.40
C PRO A 65 24.90 -8.28 -0.93
N GLU A 66 24.27 -7.65 -1.93
CA GLU A 66 24.86 -7.35 -3.24
C GLU A 66 26.04 -6.37 -3.16
N ASN A 67 25.97 -5.40 -2.25
CA ASN A 67 27.03 -4.41 -2.06
C ASN A 67 28.20 -4.94 -1.22
N LEU A 68 28.08 -6.12 -0.59
CA LEU A 68 29.15 -6.72 0.20
C LEU A 68 30.33 -7.22 -0.66
N ASP A 69 30.09 -7.57 -1.93
CA ASP A 69 31.14 -8.07 -2.83
C ASP A 69 32.24 -7.02 -3.09
N ASN A 70 31.85 -5.75 -3.09
CA ASN A 70 32.71 -4.59 -3.30
C ASN A 70 33.63 -4.31 -2.11
N LEU A 71 33.37 -4.88 -0.92
CA LEU A 71 34.18 -4.66 0.26
C LEU A 71 35.46 -5.49 0.24
N SER A 72 36.53 -4.93 0.82
CA SER A 72 37.79 -5.64 1.01
C SER A 72 37.66 -6.74 2.07
N ARG A 73 38.59 -7.70 2.07
CA ARG A 73 38.65 -8.75 3.10
C ARG A 73 38.80 -8.17 4.51
N GLU A 74 39.52 -7.06 4.62
CA GLU A 74 39.82 -6.42 5.91
C GLU A 74 38.59 -5.67 6.47
N GLU A 75 37.83 -5.00 5.61
CA GLU A 75 36.53 -4.42 5.97
C GLU A 75 35.53 -5.50 6.39
N LEU A 76 35.43 -6.60 5.64
CA LEU A 76 34.59 -7.75 6.02
C LEU A 76 35.02 -8.35 7.37
N HIS A 77 36.32 -8.39 7.63
CA HIS A 77 36.85 -8.84 8.91
C HIS A 77 36.44 -7.90 10.05
N GLN A 78 36.52 -6.58 9.87
CA GLN A 78 36.04 -5.59 10.83
C GLN A 78 34.53 -5.74 11.10
N LEU A 79 33.72 -5.97 10.06
CA LEU A 79 32.30 -6.25 10.21
C LEU A 79 32.05 -7.53 11.03
N CYS A 80 32.83 -8.58 10.80
CA CYS A 80 32.73 -9.79 11.61
C CYS A 80 33.07 -9.55 13.10
N VAL A 81 34.01 -8.65 13.41
CA VAL A 81 34.31 -8.27 14.81
C VAL A 81 33.10 -7.65 15.47
N ASN A 82 32.50 -6.67 14.80
CA ASN A 82 31.42 -5.88 15.37
C ASN A 82 30.09 -6.64 15.42
N LEU A 83 29.88 -7.61 14.52
CA LEU A 83 28.69 -8.47 14.48
C LEU A 83 28.85 -9.76 15.31
N GLU A 84 29.91 -9.90 16.11
CA GLU A 84 30.21 -11.10 16.90
C GLU A 84 30.25 -12.40 16.03
N LEU A 85 30.84 -12.33 14.83
CA LEU A 85 30.96 -13.46 13.90
C LEU A 85 32.37 -14.08 13.93
N PRO A 86 32.51 -15.37 13.59
CA PRO A 86 33.84 -15.99 13.49
C PRO A 86 34.67 -15.34 12.38
N ARG A 87 35.93 -15.03 12.73
CA ARG A 87 36.87 -14.22 11.92
C ARG A 87 37.72 -15.03 10.94
N SER A 88 37.70 -16.35 11.07
CA SER A 88 38.50 -17.26 10.26
C SER A 88 37.83 -17.59 8.93
N GLY A 89 38.60 -17.57 7.83
CA GLY A 89 38.13 -18.00 6.51
C GLY A 89 38.66 -17.18 5.33
N THR A 90 38.24 -17.59 4.14
CA THR A 90 38.43 -16.86 2.87
C THR A 90 37.49 -15.65 2.79
N LYS A 91 37.76 -14.68 1.88
CA LYS A 91 36.90 -13.51 1.67
C LYS A 91 35.43 -13.91 1.48
N GLN A 92 35.19 -14.95 0.66
CA GLN A 92 33.86 -15.48 0.37
C GLN A 92 33.16 -16.06 1.62
N ALA A 93 33.89 -16.76 2.49
CA ALA A 93 33.33 -17.28 3.74
C ALA A 93 32.93 -16.17 4.73
N LEU A 94 33.70 -15.08 4.80
CA LEU A 94 33.35 -13.91 5.61
C LEU A 94 32.13 -13.19 5.03
N LEU A 95 32.09 -13.04 3.70
CA LEU A 95 30.98 -12.43 2.99
C LEU A 95 29.67 -13.17 3.21
N LEU A 96 29.66 -14.50 3.06
CA LEU A 96 28.45 -15.32 3.27
C LEU A 96 27.89 -15.18 4.69
N ARG A 97 28.76 -15.09 5.70
CA ARG A 97 28.34 -14.91 7.11
C ARG A 97 27.76 -13.53 7.36
N VAL A 98 28.44 -12.47 6.90
CA VAL A 98 27.94 -11.09 7.04
C VAL A 98 26.63 -10.95 6.25
N GLY A 99 26.57 -11.50 5.04
CA GLY A 99 25.37 -11.59 4.21
C GLY A 99 24.22 -12.28 4.94
N GLY A 100 24.47 -13.42 5.59
CA GLY A 100 23.47 -14.11 6.42
C GLY A 100 22.92 -13.28 7.59
N VAL A 101 23.75 -12.45 8.21
CA VAL A 101 23.28 -11.49 9.23
C VAL A 101 22.44 -10.38 8.60
N LEU A 102 22.83 -9.85 7.45
CA LEU A 102 22.04 -8.83 6.77
C LEU A 102 20.69 -9.36 6.29
N THR A 103 20.63 -10.58 5.77
CA THR A 103 19.37 -11.22 5.32
C THR A 103 18.46 -11.56 6.49
N SER A 104 18.98 -12.11 7.59
CA SER A 104 18.18 -12.38 8.79
C SER A 104 17.66 -11.11 9.46
N GLN A 105 18.38 -10.00 9.34
CA GLN A 105 17.92 -8.71 9.85
C GLN A 105 17.07 -7.94 8.84
N LEU A 106 16.94 -8.39 7.60
CA LEU A 106 16.19 -7.69 6.54
C LEU A 106 14.77 -7.34 7.02
N GLY A 107 14.40 -6.06 6.93
CA GLY A 107 13.12 -5.55 7.44
C GLY A 107 13.02 -5.38 8.96
N SER A 108 13.97 -5.90 9.74
CA SER A 108 14.04 -5.72 11.20
C SER A 108 14.92 -4.55 11.63
N TRP A 109 15.88 -4.13 10.80
CA TRP A 109 16.69 -2.91 11.00
C TRP A 109 16.40 -1.87 9.92
N GLY A 110 16.39 -0.58 10.28
CA GLY A 110 16.08 0.53 9.36
C GLY A 110 14.58 0.78 9.13
N ALA A 111 13.72 -0.25 9.27
CA ALA A 111 12.26 -0.09 9.24
C ALA A 111 11.73 0.41 10.59
N ILE A 112 11.18 1.63 10.60
CA ILE A 112 10.59 2.25 11.79
C ILE A 112 9.15 1.75 11.95
N LYS A 113 8.81 1.25 13.15
CA LYS A 113 7.45 0.81 13.51
C LYS A 113 6.40 1.86 13.12
N LYS A 114 5.32 1.42 12.47
CA LYS A 114 4.21 2.27 12.01
C LYS A 114 3.57 3.07 13.17
N SER A 115 3.57 2.51 14.38
CA SER A 115 3.05 3.17 15.61
C SER A 115 3.81 4.44 16.00
N LEU A 116 5.08 4.57 15.63
CA LEU A 116 5.87 5.78 15.85
C LEU A 116 5.74 6.79 14.70
N ARG A 117 5.14 6.39 13.57
CA ARG A 117 4.90 7.27 12.40
C ARG A 117 3.54 7.98 12.48
N ARG A 118 2.57 7.44 13.23
CA ARG A 118 1.29 8.09 13.56
C ARG A 118 1.04 7.97 15.07
N PRO A 119 1.12 9.07 15.85
CA PRO A 119 0.83 9.01 17.27
C PRO A 119 -0.67 8.77 17.47
N ARG A 120 -1.06 7.52 17.75
CA ARG A 120 -2.46 7.16 18.05
C ARG A 120 -2.82 7.31 19.52
N SER A 121 -1.85 7.44 20.44
CA SER A 121 -2.08 7.68 21.86
C SER A 121 -0.85 8.30 22.55
N VAL A 122 -1.06 9.07 23.63
CA VAL A 122 -0.02 9.65 24.49
C VAL A 122 0.81 8.57 25.21
N SER A 123 0.25 7.37 25.38
CA SER A 123 0.93 6.19 25.95
C SER A 123 1.99 5.55 25.04
N ALA A 124 2.18 6.04 23.82
CA ALA A 124 3.19 5.54 22.88
C ALA A 124 4.53 6.30 22.94
N ILE A 125 4.68 7.26 23.85
CA ILE A 125 5.95 7.97 24.07
C ILE A 125 6.87 7.07 24.88
N PRO A 126 8.02 6.61 24.33
CA PRO A 126 8.94 5.78 25.08
C PRO A 126 9.52 6.58 26.26
N ILE A 127 9.44 6.02 27.45
CA ILE A 127 10.12 6.55 28.64
C ILE A 127 11.63 6.52 28.37
N ILE A 128 12.31 7.65 28.59
CA ILE A 128 13.75 7.77 28.40
C ILE A 128 14.44 7.03 29.56
N PRO A 129 15.18 5.94 29.29
CA PRO A 129 15.84 5.18 30.33
C PRO A 129 17.19 5.83 30.69
N MET A 130 17.50 5.84 31.98
CA MET A 130 18.85 6.12 32.47
C MET A 130 19.65 4.82 32.51
N PRO A 131 20.94 4.80 32.12
CA PRO A 131 21.76 3.60 32.18
C PRO A 131 21.95 3.19 33.64
N LYS A 132 21.67 1.91 33.97
CA LYS A 132 21.72 1.41 35.36
C LYS A 132 23.15 1.28 35.92
N ASN A 133 24.17 1.62 35.13
CA ASN A 133 25.59 1.42 35.47
C ASN A 133 26.29 2.61 36.15
N ILE A 134 25.54 3.59 36.64
CA ILE A 134 26.07 4.53 37.64
C ILE A 134 25.76 3.93 39.01
N HIS A 135 26.79 3.38 39.67
CA HIS A 135 26.71 2.93 41.05
C HIS A 135 26.27 4.09 41.95
N SER A 136 24.96 4.20 42.19
CA SER A 136 24.36 5.12 43.15
C SER A 136 24.02 4.32 44.41
N PRO A 137 24.52 4.71 45.61
CA PRO A 137 24.34 3.96 46.86
C PRO A 137 22.92 3.90 47.44
N TYR A 138 21.87 4.23 46.68
CA TYR A 138 20.50 4.25 47.20
C TYR A 138 19.69 3.12 46.59
N GLU A 139 19.62 2.02 47.34
CA GLU A 139 18.54 1.05 47.26
C GLU A 139 17.22 1.75 47.64
N GLU A 140 16.21 1.64 46.78
CA GLU A 140 14.82 1.72 47.22
C GLU A 140 14.05 0.53 46.66
N ILE A 141 13.35 -0.11 47.58
CA ILE A 141 12.54 -1.31 47.48
C ILE A 141 11.11 -0.93 47.05
N ASP A 142 10.44 -1.89 46.41
CA ASP A 142 8.99 -2.02 46.17
C ASP A 142 8.36 -1.14 45.08
N THR A 143 7.56 -1.69 44.16
CA THR A 143 6.33 -2.40 44.52
C THR A 143 5.93 -3.44 43.46
N GLN A 144 5.60 -4.64 43.93
CA GLN A 144 4.89 -5.68 43.18
C GLN A 144 3.44 -5.24 42.93
N VAL A 145 2.92 -5.43 41.71
CA VAL A 145 1.46 -5.48 41.48
C VAL A 145 1.12 -6.73 40.68
N LEU A 146 0.19 -7.46 41.28
CA LEU A 146 -0.34 -8.79 41.06
C LEU A 146 -0.89 -9.10 39.65
N ASP A 147 -0.78 -10.39 39.32
CA ASP A 147 -1.39 -11.13 38.22
C ASP A 147 -2.92 -11.04 38.15
N VAL A 148 -3.47 -11.04 36.93
CA VAL A 148 -4.78 -11.64 36.62
C VAL A 148 -4.69 -12.37 35.27
N ASP A 149 -5.07 -13.66 35.32
CA ASP A 149 -5.09 -14.67 34.26
C ASP A 149 -5.94 -14.32 33.02
N ILE A 150 -5.43 -14.63 31.82
CA ILE A 150 -6.23 -14.97 30.64
C ILE A 150 -5.55 -16.13 29.88
N ALA A 151 -6.29 -17.22 29.67
CA ALA A 151 -5.86 -18.46 29.01
C ALA A 151 -5.66 -18.33 27.48
N PRO A 152 -4.89 -19.23 26.83
CA PRO A 152 -4.63 -19.21 25.38
C PRO A 152 -5.43 -20.29 24.61
N ASP A 153 -5.74 -20.03 23.34
CA ASP A 153 -5.97 -21.10 22.33
C ASP A 153 -5.61 -20.56 20.91
N ILE A 154 -4.47 -21.00 20.34
CA ILE A 154 -4.27 -21.96 19.21
C ILE A 154 -4.80 -21.47 17.84
N GLN A 155 -3.91 -21.36 16.85
CA GLN A 155 -3.91 -22.13 15.56
C GLN A 155 -2.89 -21.55 14.55
N ASP A 156 -1.98 -22.41 14.09
CA ASP A 156 -1.17 -22.29 12.87
C ASP A 156 -1.18 -23.64 12.16
N SER A 157 -1.44 -23.65 10.84
CA SER A 157 -0.73 -24.51 9.87
C SER A 157 -1.13 -24.18 8.44
N GLU A 158 -0.11 -23.90 7.65
CA GLU A 158 -0.04 -23.55 6.23
C GLU A 158 -0.30 -24.77 5.31
N ASP A 159 -0.73 -24.57 4.05
CA ASP A 159 0.17 -24.80 2.89
C ASP A 159 -0.47 -24.65 1.49
N PHE A 160 0.34 -24.00 0.65
CA PHE A 160 0.53 -23.87 -0.81
C PHE A 160 -0.29 -24.67 -1.87
N ILE A 161 -0.61 -23.99 -2.98
CA ILE A 161 -1.01 -24.55 -4.31
C ILE A 161 -0.36 -23.74 -5.44
N ALA A 162 0.05 -24.41 -6.54
CA ALA A 162 0.00 -23.98 -7.95
C ALA A 162 0.69 -25.03 -8.88
N PRO A 163 0.63 -24.97 -10.23
CA PRO A 163 -0.52 -24.73 -11.16
C PRO A 163 -0.43 -25.54 -12.51
N ILE A 164 -1.50 -25.64 -13.33
CA ILE A 164 -1.48 -26.03 -14.78
C ILE A 164 -2.71 -25.39 -15.50
N GLN A 165 -2.63 -24.44 -16.45
CA GLN A 165 -2.57 -24.47 -17.96
C GLN A 165 -3.72 -25.23 -18.70
N GLU A 166 -4.66 -24.51 -19.34
CA GLU A 166 -4.93 -24.35 -20.82
C GLU A 166 -5.35 -25.67 -21.54
N ASP A 167 -6.45 -25.81 -22.31
CA ASP A 167 -6.90 -25.00 -23.45
C ASP A 167 -8.25 -25.49 -24.08
N SER A 168 -9.02 -24.55 -24.66
CA SER A 168 -9.74 -24.60 -25.97
C SER A 168 -11.12 -25.25 -26.26
N SER A 169 -11.92 -24.47 -27.03
CA SER A 169 -12.98 -24.77 -28.08
C SER A 169 -14.36 -25.30 -27.65
N VAL A 170 -15.47 -24.51 -27.63
CA VAL A 170 -16.33 -23.92 -28.71
C VAL A 170 -17.09 -24.94 -29.58
N GLU A 171 -18.44 -24.96 -29.50
CA GLU A 171 -19.37 -24.89 -30.66
C GLU A 171 -20.87 -24.91 -30.27
N VAL A 172 -21.69 -24.28 -31.11
CA VAL A 172 -23.03 -23.67 -30.92
C VAL A 172 -24.16 -24.55 -31.49
N PHE A 173 -25.40 -24.50 -30.96
CA PHE A 173 -26.69 -24.25 -31.70
C PHE A 173 -28.01 -24.66 -30.98
N GLU A 174 -28.89 -23.66 -30.93
CA GLU A 174 -30.35 -23.55 -31.15
C GLU A 174 -31.45 -24.49 -30.59
N LYS A 175 -32.58 -23.80 -30.35
CA LYS A 175 -33.86 -24.12 -29.72
C LYS A 175 -34.86 -24.78 -30.68
N GLN A 176 -35.81 -25.56 -30.14
CA GLN A 176 -37.18 -25.61 -30.66
C GLN A 176 -38.24 -25.72 -29.54
N LYS A 177 -39.36 -25.01 -29.78
CA LYS A 177 -40.64 -25.00 -29.03
C LYS A 177 -41.62 -26.02 -29.63
N ILE A 178 -42.66 -26.42 -28.88
CA ILE A 178 -44.10 -26.64 -29.22
C ILE A 178 -44.79 -27.08 -27.90
N ALA A 179 -45.68 -26.30 -27.27
CA ALA A 179 -47.13 -26.07 -27.46
C ALA A 179 -48.07 -27.10 -26.76
N GLU A 180 -49.12 -26.55 -26.13
CA GLU A 180 -50.00 -27.06 -25.06
C GLU A 180 -51.24 -27.82 -25.57
N GLU A 181 -51.88 -28.66 -24.71
CA GLU A 181 -53.35 -28.63 -24.52
C GLU A 181 -53.84 -29.27 -23.18
N ASN A 182 -54.75 -28.52 -22.54
CA ASN A 182 -55.61 -28.61 -21.32
C ASN A 182 -56.34 -29.96 -21.03
N THR A 183 -56.90 -30.36 -19.85
CA THR A 183 -57.20 -29.85 -18.46
C THR A 183 -57.87 -31.05 -17.68
N PRO A 184 -58.48 -30.93 -16.47
CA PRO A 184 -57.98 -30.54 -15.13
C PRO A 184 -58.45 -31.51 -13.99
N GLN A 185 -57.76 -31.61 -12.83
CA GLN A 185 -58.42 -31.81 -11.52
C GLN A 185 -57.46 -31.71 -10.29
N GLU A 186 -57.74 -30.71 -9.45
CA GLU A 186 -57.69 -30.69 -7.98
C GLU A 186 -56.37 -30.85 -7.18
N SER A 187 -55.20 -30.90 -7.81
CA SER A 187 -53.91 -31.02 -7.08
C SER A 187 -53.06 -29.73 -7.02
N THR A 188 -53.58 -28.58 -7.45
CA THR A 188 -52.74 -27.38 -7.71
C THR A 188 -52.41 -26.53 -6.49
N LYS A 189 -53.14 -26.63 -5.37
CA LYS A 189 -52.82 -25.78 -4.19
C LYS A 189 -51.68 -26.30 -3.32
N ASN A 190 -51.42 -27.61 -3.30
CA ASN A 190 -50.36 -28.18 -2.46
C ASN A 190 -48.99 -28.17 -3.15
N LEU A 191 -48.96 -28.25 -4.49
CA LEU A 191 -47.72 -28.20 -5.27
C LEU A 191 -47.10 -26.78 -5.26
N ASP A 192 -47.93 -25.74 -5.29
CA ASP A 192 -47.51 -24.33 -5.32
C ASP A 192 -46.88 -23.88 -3.97
N VAL A 193 -47.38 -24.41 -2.85
CA VAL A 193 -46.81 -24.15 -1.50
C VAL A 193 -45.48 -24.89 -1.29
N GLN A 194 -45.35 -26.11 -1.81
CA GLN A 194 -44.09 -26.85 -1.73
C GLN A 194 -43.01 -26.28 -2.66
N GLN A 195 -43.39 -25.87 -3.88
CA GLN A 195 -42.50 -25.20 -4.83
C GLN A 195 -42.01 -23.85 -4.30
N SER A 196 -42.90 -23.03 -3.73
CA SER A 196 -42.53 -21.76 -3.10
C SER A 196 -41.65 -21.94 -1.86
N ALA A 197 -41.92 -22.95 -1.02
CA ALA A 197 -41.05 -23.27 0.12
C ALA A 197 -39.65 -23.73 -0.31
N SER A 198 -39.55 -24.58 -1.34
CA SER A 198 -38.25 -24.95 -1.91
C SER A 198 -37.54 -23.75 -2.50
N LYS A 199 -38.26 -22.87 -3.21
CA LYS A 199 -37.69 -21.65 -3.80
C LYS A 199 -37.12 -20.69 -2.76
N ILE A 200 -37.79 -20.52 -1.62
CA ILE A 200 -37.28 -19.67 -0.52
C ILE A 200 -35.99 -20.24 0.09
N ILE A 201 -35.89 -21.57 0.23
CA ILE A 201 -34.69 -22.24 0.75
C ILE A 201 -33.53 -22.09 -0.24
N ILE A 202 -33.82 -22.16 -1.54
CA ILE A 202 -32.86 -21.98 -2.62
C ILE A 202 -32.37 -20.54 -2.66
N GLU A 203 -33.29 -19.57 -2.67
CA GLU A 203 -33.01 -18.13 -2.61
C GLU A 203 -32.11 -17.78 -1.41
N ALA A 204 -32.31 -18.41 -0.26
CA ALA A 204 -31.47 -18.22 0.93
C ALA A 204 -30.03 -18.77 0.77
N ARG A 205 -29.83 -19.82 -0.04
CA ARG A 205 -28.53 -20.44 -0.32
C ARG A 205 -27.95 -20.08 -1.69
N MET A 206 -28.58 -19.16 -2.43
CA MET A 206 -28.11 -18.67 -3.72
C MET A 206 -26.66 -18.18 -3.74
N PRO A 207 -26.12 -17.51 -2.70
CA PRO A 207 -24.72 -17.11 -2.68
C PRO A 207 -23.74 -18.29 -2.70
N GLU A 208 -24.12 -19.42 -2.08
CA GLU A 208 -23.32 -20.66 -2.08
C GLU A 208 -23.36 -21.30 -3.48
N ILE A 209 -24.54 -21.34 -4.10
CA ILE A 209 -24.72 -21.83 -5.47
C ILE A 209 -23.92 -20.95 -6.46
N ASP A 210 -23.98 -19.62 -6.34
CA ASP A 210 -23.22 -18.69 -7.20
C ASP A 210 -21.71 -18.91 -7.06
N ALA A 211 -21.20 -19.04 -5.84
CA ALA A 211 -19.78 -19.32 -5.59
C ALA A 211 -19.33 -20.65 -6.24
N LEU A 212 -20.11 -21.73 -6.07
CA LEU A 212 -19.82 -23.03 -6.66
C LEU A 212 -19.96 -23.01 -8.19
N CYS A 213 -20.94 -22.29 -8.73
CA CYS A 213 -21.12 -22.12 -10.17
C CYS A 213 -19.93 -21.35 -10.78
N ARG A 214 -19.40 -20.33 -10.08
CA ARG A 214 -18.20 -19.59 -10.53
C ARG A 214 -16.95 -20.45 -10.50
N ASP A 215 -16.79 -21.28 -9.48
CA ASP A 215 -15.69 -22.24 -9.38
C ASP A 215 -15.76 -23.27 -10.52
N TYR A 216 -16.94 -23.84 -10.76
CA TYR A 216 -17.19 -24.72 -11.90
C TYR A 216 -16.90 -24.04 -13.25
N LEU A 217 -17.42 -22.84 -13.49
CA LEU A 217 -17.22 -22.08 -14.73
C LEU A 217 -15.78 -21.58 -14.92
N SER A 218 -14.95 -21.65 -13.87
CA SER A 218 -13.52 -21.35 -13.99
C SER A 218 -12.74 -22.48 -14.65
N LEU A 219 -13.24 -23.72 -14.54
CA LEU A 219 -12.61 -24.95 -15.02
C LEU A 219 -13.32 -25.55 -16.25
N SER A 220 -14.64 -25.39 -16.35
CA SER A 220 -15.51 -25.96 -17.39
C SER A 220 -16.42 -24.90 -18.01
N SER A 221 -17.07 -25.23 -19.14
CA SER A 221 -18.09 -24.37 -19.79
C SER A 221 -19.47 -25.03 -19.73
N SER A 222 -20.53 -24.21 -19.72
CA SER A 222 -21.92 -24.70 -19.72
C SER A 222 -22.31 -25.47 -21.00
N GLN A 223 -21.45 -25.49 -22.01
CA GLN A 223 -21.67 -26.20 -23.28
C GLN A 223 -21.63 -27.73 -23.11
N ASN A 224 -20.87 -28.24 -22.14
CA ASN A 224 -20.76 -29.67 -21.85
C ASN A 224 -21.89 -30.11 -20.91
N LYS A 225 -22.98 -30.64 -21.50
CA LYS A 225 -24.16 -31.11 -20.74
C LYS A 225 -23.84 -32.23 -19.74
N GLU A 226 -22.87 -33.10 -20.06
CA GLU A 226 -22.48 -34.20 -19.18
C GLU A 226 -21.73 -33.70 -17.93
N GLU A 227 -20.79 -32.75 -18.11
CA GLU A 227 -20.03 -32.16 -17.00
C GLU A 227 -20.90 -31.30 -16.09
N THR A 228 -21.82 -30.53 -16.68
CA THR A 228 -22.80 -29.73 -15.93
C THR A 228 -23.75 -30.61 -15.11
N GLU A 229 -24.18 -31.76 -15.65
CA GLU A 229 -24.99 -32.73 -14.89
C GLU A 229 -24.19 -33.39 -13.75
N LEU A 230 -22.91 -33.70 -13.96
CA LEU A 230 -22.03 -34.20 -12.91
C LEU A 230 -21.82 -33.17 -11.79
N PHE A 231 -21.63 -31.90 -12.14
CA PHE A 231 -21.57 -30.79 -11.19
C PHE A 231 -22.89 -30.64 -10.42
N ILE A 232 -24.03 -30.67 -11.09
CA ILE A 232 -25.34 -30.58 -10.41
C ILE A 232 -25.52 -31.77 -9.46
N ASN A 233 -25.01 -32.97 -9.81
CA ASN A 233 -25.07 -34.13 -8.94
C ASN A 233 -24.11 -34.01 -7.74
N SER A 234 -22.96 -33.33 -7.85
CA SER A 234 -22.04 -33.12 -6.73
C SER A 234 -22.57 -32.15 -5.67
N LEU A 235 -23.53 -31.28 -6.02
CA LEU A 235 -24.24 -30.44 -5.05
C LEU A 235 -25.00 -31.25 -3.98
N LYS A 236 -25.13 -32.58 -4.15
CA LYS A 236 -25.76 -33.48 -3.18
C LYS A 236 -24.94 -33.53 -1.91
N ASP A 237 -23.62 -33.51 -2.07
CA ASP A 237 -22.66 -33.57 -0.97
C ASP A 237 -22.68 -32.24 -0.18
N HIS A 238 -23.13 -31.16 -0.81
CA HIS A 238 -23.39 -29.85 -0.20
C HIS A 238 -24.80 -29.73 0.42
N GLY A 239 -25.56 -30.82 0.46
CA GLY A 239 -26.88 -30.87 1.11
C GLY A 239 -28.00 -30.22 0.30
N PHE A 240 -27.86 -30.12 -1.03
CA PHE A 240 -28.95 -29.72 -1.92
C PHE A 240 -29.78 -30.93 -2.34
N ASP A 241 -31.11 -30.81 -2.28
CA ASP A 241 -32.03 -31.87 -2.70
C ASP A 241 -32.21 -31.89 -4.23
N ILE A 242 -31.27 -32.54 -4.89
CA ILE A 242 -31.20 -32.67 -6.35
C ILE A 242 -32.29 -33.59 -6.93
N GLN A 243 -33.11 -34.23 -6.08
CA GLN A 243 -34.29 -34.98 -6.55
C GLN A 243 -35.40 -34.05 -7.04
N ASN A 244 -35.37 -32.78 -6.64
CA ASN A 244 -36.34 -31.79 -7.10
C ASN A 244 -35.94 -31.24 -8.48
N GLN A 245 -36.79 -31.47 -9.47
CA GLN A 245 -36.58 -31.03 -10.86
C GLN A 245 -36.47 -29.51 -10.98
N HIS A 246 -37.25 -28.75 -10.20
CA HIS A 246 -37.23 -27.29 -10.21
C HIS A 246 -35.88 -26.72 -9.76
N LEU A 247 -35.29 -27.36 -8.75
CA LEU A 247 -33.98 -27.03 -8.21
C LEU A 247 -32.89 -27.15 -9.27
N ARG A 248 -32.91 -28.25 -10.03
CA ARG A 248 -31.98 -28.47 -11.14
C ARG A 248 -32.14 -27.40 -12.22
N GLU A 249 -33.39 -27.07 -12.58
CA GLU A 249 -33.69 -26.05 -13.60
C GLU A 249 -33.23 -24.65 -13.17
N GLU A 250 -33.42 -24.28 -11.89
CA GLU A 250 -32.92 -23.02 -11.34
C GLU A 250 -31.39 -22.97 -11.37
N ILE A 251 -30.69 -24.03 -10.93
CA ILE A 251 -29.22 -24.09 -10.99
C ILE A 251 -28.71 -23.99 -12.43
N TRP A 252 -29.40 -24.62 -13.38
CA TRP A 252 -29.10 -24.48 -14.81
C TRP A 252 -29.24 -23.04 -15.30
N SER A 253 -30.28 -22.34 -14.85
CA SER A 253 -30.49 -20.93 -15.21
C SER A 253 -29.42 -20.02 -14.61
N THR A 254 -28.97 -20.31 -13.38
CA THR A 254 -27.97 -19.50 -12.68
C THR A 254 -26.59 -19.69 -13.28
N ILE A 255 -26.20 -20.92 -13.63
CA ILE A 255 -24.94 -21.19 -14.36
C ILE A 255 -24.89 -20.36 -15.65
N ARG A 256 -25.97 -20.36 -16.44
CA ARG A 256 -26.03 -19.57 -17.69
C ARG A 256 -25.95 -18.06 -17.44
N GLN A 257 -26.62 -17.58 -16.40
CA GLN A 257 -26.58 -16.16 -16.04
C GLN A 257 -25.17 -15.72 -15.60
N ILE A 258 -24.49 -16.54 -14.79
CA ILE A 258 -23.13 -16.26 -14.31
C ILE A 258 -22.14 -16.31 -15.48
N GLU A 259 -22.27 -17.25 -16.41
CA GLU A 259 -21.43 -17.32 -17.61
C GLU A 259 -21.60 -16.08 -18.50
N ALA A 260 -22.84 -15.60 -18.67
CA ALA A 260 -23.10 -14.35 -19.38
C ALA A 260 -22.44 -13.15 -18.70
N ASN A 261 -22.54 -13.05 -17.36
CA ASN A 261 -21.89 -12.00 -16.59
C ASN A 261 -20.36 -12.08 -16.69
N ILE A 262 -19.76 -13.27 -16.61
CA ILE A 262 -18.31 -13.48 -16.79
C ILE A 262 -17.87 -13.06 -18.19
N LEU A 263 -18.68 -13.33 -19.21
CA LEU A 263 -18.40 -12.93 -20.59
C LEU A 263 -18.49 -11.40 -20.75
N GLU A 264 -19.50 -10.76 -20.15
CA GLU A 264 -19.60 -9.30 -20.09
C GLU A 264 -18.42 -8.66 -19.36
N GLU A 265 -18.02 -9.23 -18.21
CA GLU A 265 -16.84 -8.80 -17.45
C GLU A 265 -15.56 -8.95 -18.30
N LYS A 266 -15.37 -10.08 -18.97
CA LYS A 266 -14.23 -10.31 -19.89
C LYS A 266 -14.24 -9.32 -21.06
N ASN A 267 -15.41 -9.01 -21.62
CA ASN A 267 -15.53 -8.00 -22.68
C ASN A 267 -15.23 -6.59 -22.17
N ALA A 268 -15.65 -6.24 -20.95
CA ALA A 268 -15.32 -4.97 -20.32
C ALA A 268 -13.82 -4.85 -20.03
N ILE A 269 -13.20 -5.91 -19.50
CA ILE A 269 -11.76 -5.99 -19.20
C ILE A 269 -10.93 -5.97 -20.48
N SER A 270 -11.38 -6.63 -21.55
CA SER A 270 -10.72 -6.68 -22.86
C SER A 270 -11.05 -5.50 -23.77
N SER A 271 -11.35 -4.33 -23.19
CA SER A 271 -11.33 -3.01 -23.87
C SER A 271 -9.92 -2.62 -24.37
N ALA A 272 -9.16 -3.57 -24.92
CA ALA A 272 -8.17 -3.30 -25.95
C ALA A 272 -8.89 -2.66 -27.15
N PRO A 273 -8.22 -1.76 -27.90
CA PRO A 273 -8.85 -1.08 -29.03
C PRO A 273 -9.21 -2.12 -30.10
N ASN A 274 -10.48 -2.50 -30.12
CA ASN A 274 -11.03 -3.55 -30.98
C ASN A 274 -11.42 -3.00 -32.35
N SER A 275 -11.50 -1.67 -32.49
CA SER A 275 -11.71 -1.01 -33.78
C SER A 275 -10.43 -0.43 -34.35
N TRP A 276 -10.22 -0.58 -35.65
CA TRP A 276 -9.13 0.09 -36.38
C TRP A 276 -9.18 1.61 -36.16
N LEU A 277 -10.38 2.18 -36.06
CA LEU A 277 -10.59 3.61 -35.79
C LEU A 277 -10.00 4.04 -34.44
N GLU A 278 -10.19 3.23 -33.40
CA GLU A 278 -9.64 3.50 -32.05
C GLU A 278 -8.12 3.37 -32.04
N ARG A 279 -7.58 2.36 -32.73
CA ARG A 279 -6.13 2.19 -32.89
C ARG A 279 -5.49 3.38 -33.59
N GLU A 280 -6.14 3.88 -34.64
CA GLU A 280 -5.65 5.04 -35.38
C GLU A 280 -5.79 6.33 -34.55
N ALA A 281 -6.88 6.51 -33.80
CA ALA A 281 -7.04 7.60 -32.85
C ALA A 281 -5.96 7.57 -31.76
N LEU A 282 -5.60 6.39 -31.25
CA LEU A 282 -4.53 6.22 -30.26
C LEU A 282 -3.15 6.58 -30.83
N ARG A 283 -2.86 6.21 -32.07
CA ARG A 283 -1.62 6.65 -32.74
C ARG A 283 -1.56 8.16 -32.86
N LYS A 284 -2.66 8.80 -33.25
CA LYS A 284 -2.76 10.27 -33.28
C LYS A 284 -2.53 10.88 -31.90
N TYR A 285 -3.12 10.30 -30.86
CA TYR A 285 -2.88 10.72 -29.47
C TYR A 285 -1.40 10.63 -29.08
N GLU A 286 -0.74 9.49 -29.30
CA GLU A 286 0.67 9.35 -28.92
C GLU A 286 1.59 10.33 -29.69
N ASN A 287 1.27 10.67 -30.95
CA ASN A 287 2.01 11.69 -31.70
C ASN A 287 1.87 13.10 -31.11
N VAL A 288 0.71 13.41 -30.53
CA VAL A 288 0.37 14.75 -30.00
C VAL A 288 0.67 14.85 -28.50
N ARG A 289 0.85 13.73 -27.81
CA ARG A 289 1.01 13.61 -26.35
C ARG A 289 2.10 14.51 -25.76
N SER A 290 3.25 14.64 -26.42
CA SER A 290 4.35 15.50 -25.95
C SER A 290 3.93 16.97 -25.93
N HIS A 291 3.29 17.44 -26.99
CA HIS A 291 2.79 18.80 -27.13
C HIS A 291 1.72 19.11 -26.08
N LEU A 292 0.78 18.18 -25.85
CA LEU A 292 -0.22 18.31 -24.79
C LEU A 292 0.42 18.45 -23.41
N ARG A 293 1.49 17.69 -23.14
CA ARG A 293 2.20 17.76 -21.85
C ARG A 293 2.85 19.13 -21.63
N GLU A 294 3.45 19.71 -22.67
CA GLU A 294 4.05 21.05 -22.59
C GLU A 294 3.01 22.15 -22.38
N GLU A 295 1.88 22.04 -23.07
CA GLU A 295 0.77 23.01 -22.99
C GLU A 295 0.08 23.00 -21.61
N ILE A 296 0.03 21.87 -20.89
CA ILE A 296 -0.55 21.82 -19.54
C ILE A 296 0.09 22.83 -18.60
N HIS A 297 1.42 22.99 -18.66
CA HIS A 297 2.11 23.92 -17.79
C HIS A 297 1.68 25.37 -18.03
N GLN A 298 1.46 25.74 -19.29
CA GLN A 298 0.97 27.07 -19.67
C GLN A 298 -0.49 27.28 -19.28
N LEU A 299 -1.33 26.25 -19.42
CA LEU A 299 -2.74 26.32 -19.03
C LEU A 299 -2.91 26.46 -17.52
N LEU A 300 -2.12 25.71 -16.73
CA LEU A 300 -2.16 25.78 -15.27
C LEU A 300 -1.69 27.15 -14.75
N SER A 301 -0.67 27.75 -15.36
CA SER A 301 -0.22 29.09 -14.98
C SER A 301 -1.26 30.18 -15.34
N ASN A 302 -1.89 30.06 -16.51
CA ASN A 302 -2.92 31.00 -16.95
C ASN A 302 -4.20 30.93 -16.10
N ALA A 303 -4.57 29.75 -15.63
CA ALA A 303 -5.80 29.54 -14.84
C ALA A 303 -5.70 30.01 -13.38
N LYS A 304 -4.54 30.51 -12.92
CA LYS A 304 -4.32 31.11 -11.58
C LYS A 304 -4.90 30.28 -10.42
N GLY A 305 -4.79 28.95 -10.50
CA GLY A 305 -5.27 28.02 -9.47
C GLY A 305 -6.69 27.47 -9.66
N ASN A 306 -7.41 27.87 -10.72
CA ASN A 306 -8.70 27.24 -11.06
C ASN A 306 -8.50 25.97 -11.90
N ILE A 307 -8.46 24.82 -11.22
CA ILE A 307 -8.20 23.52 -11.85
C ILE A 307 -9.29 23.14 -12.86
N VAL A 308 -10.56 23.51 -12.60
CA VAL A 308 -11.69 23.16 -13.47
C VAL A 308 -11.58 23.90 -14.80
N GLU A 309 -11.24 25.18 -14.76
CA GLU A 309 -11.01 25.99 -15.96
C GLU A 309 -9.80 25.50 -16.75
N ALA A 310 -8.70 25.17 -16.08
CA ALA A 310 -7.52 24.57 -16.71
C ALA A 310 -7.85 23.24 -17.42
N ARG A 311 -8.67 22.38 -16.79
CA ARG A 311 -9.13 21.12 -17.38
C ARG A 311 -9.99 21.35 -18.62
N MET A 312 -10.94 22.29 -18.56
CA MET A 312 -11.80 22.62 -19.69
C MET A 312 -10.99 23.17 -20.88
N GLN A 313 -10.01 24.04 -20.61
CA GLN A 313 -9.10 24.54 -21.65
C GLN A 313 -8.22 23.43 -22.23
N PHE A 314 -7.78 22.48 -21.41
CA PHE A 314 -6.97 21.35 -21.86
C PHE A 314 -7.76 20.37 -22.76
N GLU A 315 -9.02 20.10 -22.44
CA GLU A 315 -9.92 19.34 -23.31
C GLU A 315 -10.19 20.06 -24.64
N GLU A 316 -10.36 21.38 -24.60
CA GLU A 316 -10.55 22.20 -25.80
C GLU A 316 -9.29 22.16 -26.69
N LYS A 317 -8.10 22.29 -26.10
CA LYS A 317 -6.82 22.17 -26.81
C LYS A 317 -6.64 20.77 -27.41
N SER A 318 -7.03 19.73 -26.70
CA SER A 318 -7.02 18.34 -27.18
C SER A 318 -7.91 18.16 -28.42
N ARG A 319 -9.10 18.78 -28.41
CA ARG A 319 -10.00 18.83 -29.58
C ARG A 319 -9.40 19.60 -30.76
N GLN A 320 -8.75 20.73 -30.50
CA GLN A 320 -8.06 21.51 -31.54
C GLN A 320 -6.92 20.74 -32.21
N MET A 321 -6.25 19.85 -31.48
CA MET A 321 -5.21 18.97 -32.01
C MET A 321 -5.77 17.73 -32.74
N GLY A 322 -7.09 17.67 -32.95
CA GLY A 322 -7.75 16.62 -33.74
C GLY A 322 -8.00 15.32 -32.98
N LEU A 323 -7.98 15.35 -31.64
CA LEU A 323 -8.36 14.21 -30.81
C LEU A 323 -9.89 14.15 -30.66
N ASP A 324 -10.46 12.98 -30.90
CA ASP A 324 -11.89 12.75 -30.71
C ASP A 324 -12.18 12.34 -29.26
N MET A 325 -12.62 13.32 -28.46
CA MET A 325 -12.97 13.12 -27.05
C MET A 325 -14.22 12.25 -26.84
N ARG A 326 -14.96 11.90 -27.90
CA ARG A 326 -16.10 10.96 -27.81
C ARG A 326 -15.62 9.52 -27.65
N ILE A 327 -14.39 9.21 -28.05
CA ILE A 327 -13.80 7.88 -27.89
C ILE A 327 -13.32 7.72 -26.44
N PRO A 328 -13.87 6.78 -25.66
CA PRO A 328 -13.53 6.63 -24.24
C PRO A 328 -12.04 6.38 -24.00
N SER A 329 -11.38 5.62 -24.87
CA SER A 329 -9.94 5.32 -24.78
C SER A 329 -9.05 6.56 -24.94
N ILE A 330 -9.51 7.58 -25.69
CA ILE A 330 -8.78 8.84 -25.88
C ILE A 330 -9.10 9.79 -24.74
N SER A 331 -10.39 9.99 -24.46
CA SER A 331 -10.86 10.86 -23.38
C SER A 331 -10.21 10.47 -22.04
N GLY A 332 -10.26 9.18 -21.68
CA GLY A 332 -9.65 8.68 -20.45
C GLY A 332 -8.14 8.92 -20.38
N ARG A 333 -7.41 8.81 -21.50
CA ARG A 333 -5.96 9.08 -21.53
C ARG A 333 -5.62 10.55 -21.41
N VAL A 334 -6.39 11.42 -22.06
CA VAL A 334 -6.24 12.88 -21.94
C VAL A 334 -6.46 13.30 -20.48
N HIS A 335 -7.55 12.85 -19.85
CA HIS A 335 -7.79 13.14 -18.44
C HIS A 335 -6.70 12.59 -17.52
N ALA A 336 -6.30 11.34 -17.73
CA ALA A 336 -5.22 10.74 -16.94
C ALA A 336 -3.90 11.50 -17.08
N LEU A 337 -3.59 12.04 -18.26
CA LEU A 337 -2.39 12.84 -18.49
C LEU A 337 -2.45 14.17 -17.70
N PHE A 338 -3.60 14.85 -17.72
CA PHE A 338 -3.80 16.06 -16.93
C PHE A 338 -3.70 15.80 -15.42
N ASP A 339 -4.41 14.79 -14.93
CA ASP A 339 -4.47 14.46 -13.51
C ASP A 339 -3.09 14.00 -12.98
N LEU A 340 -2.34 13.24 -13.78
CA LEU A 340 -0.98 12.84 -13.45
C LEU A 340 -0.06 14.06 -13.35
N GLN A 341 -0.16 15.02 -14.27
CA GLN A 341 0.68 16.21 -14.23
C GLN A 341 0.33 17.11 -13.04
N LEU A 342 -0.95 17.22 -12.67
CA LEU A 342 -1.38 17.90 -11.45
C LEU A 342 -0.79 17.23 -10.21
N SER A 343 -0.92 15.91 -10.10
CA SER A 343 -0.34 15.14 -8.98
C SER A 343 1.18 15.29 -8.90
N LEU A 344 1.88 15.29 -10.04
CA LEU A 344 3.32 15.52 -10.05
C LEU A 344 3.67 16.94 -9.58
N ASN A 345 2.94 17.96 -10.04
CA ASN A 345 3.17 19.34 -9.59
C ASN A 345 2.93 19.47 -8.07
N GLU A 346 1.89 18.85 -7.53
CA GLU A 346 1.65 18.79 -6.09
C GLU A 346 2.80 18.09 -5.35
N GLU A 347 3.31 16.96 -5.88
CA GLU A 347 4.48 16.28 -5.31
C GLU A 347 5.76 17.14 -5.38
N TYR A 348 5.97 17.88 -6.48
CA TYR A 348 7.07 18.83 -6.62
C TYR A 348 6.97 19.97 -5.60
N GLU A 349 5.77 20.52 -5.40
CA GLU A 349 5.53 21.51 -4.35
C GLU A 349 5.78 20.95 -2.95
N MET A 350 5.35 19.71 -2.68
CA MET A 350 5.57 19.06 -1.40
C MET A 350 7.04 18.70 -1.13
N THR A 351 7.80 18.35 -2.18
CA THR A 351 9.24 18.05 -2.08
C THR A 351 10.10 19.31 -1.96
N ASN A 352 9.58 20.48 -2.30
CA ASN A 352 10.27 21.74 -2.08
C ASN A 352 10.42 21.99 -0.56
N PRO A 353 11.65 22.05 -0.02
CA PRO A 353 11.87 22.17 1.42
C PRO A 353 11.28 23.45 2.01
N THR A 354 11.13 24.52 1.23
CA THR A 354 10.53 25.78 1.69
C THR A 354 9.03 25.63 1.90
N VAL A 355 8.30 25.07 0.93
CA VAL A 355 6.86 24.80 1.01
C VAL A 355 6.56 23.75 2.09
N SER A 356 7.35 22.68 2.17
CA SER A 356 7.27 21.70 3.26
C SER A 356 7.45 22.31 4.66
N ARG A 357 8.36 23.29 4.81
CA ARG A 357 8.51 24.07 6.05
C ARG A 357 7.30 24.97 6.29
N LYS A 358 6.83 25.71 5.27
CA LYS A 358 5.64 26.56 5.35
C LYS A 358 4.41 25.76 5.79
N VAL A 359 4.10 24.65 5.12
CA VAL A 359 2.96 23.77 5.46
C VAL A 359 3.09 23.17 6.86
N ARG A 360 4.30 22.81 7.30
CA ARG A 360 4.53 22.32 8.67
C ARG A 360 4.30 23.42 9.69
N VAL A 361 4.83 24.63 9.45
CA VAL A 361 4.60 25.80 10.30
C VAL A 361 3.12 26.15 10.32
N LEU A 362 2.43 26.15 9.18
CA LEU A 362 0.99 26.41 9.08
C LEU A 362 0.18 25.39 9.88
N LYS A 363 0.49 24.09 9.79
CA LYS A 363 -0.17 23.04 10.59
C LYS A 363 0.11 23.20 12.08
N VAL A 364 1.34 23.53 12.47
CA VAL A 364 1.71 23.79 13.87
C VAL A 364 1.02 25.06 14.38
N LEU A 365 0.91 26.10 13.56
CA LEU A 365 0.21 27.34 13.89
C LEU A 365 -1.29 27.12 13.94
N GLN A 366 -1.91 26.39 13.02
CA GLN A 366 -3.36 26.14 13.03
C GLN A 366 -3.78 25.24 14.19
N HIS A 367 -3.02 24.17 14.49
CA HIS A 367 -3.29 23.33 15.65
C HIS A 367 -2.87 23.98 16.98
N GLY A 368 -1.83 24.81 16.99
CA GLY A 368 -1.38 25.56 18.16
C GLY A 368 -2.12 26.88 18.42
N ALA A 369 -2.81 27.44 17.42
CA ALA A 369 -3.54 28.71 17.50
C ALA A 369 -4.73 28.67 18.46
N VAL A 370 -5.27 27.47 18.73
CA VAL A 370 -6.34 27.28 19.71
C VAL A 370 -5.83 27.52 21.14
N HIS A 371 -4.53 27.34 21.38
CA HIS A 371 -3.90 27.55 22.69
C HIS A 371 -3.13 28.87 22.82
N LEU A 372 -3.08 29.66 21.73
CA LEU A 372 -2.39 30.96 21.70
C LEU A 372 -3.27 32.07 22.29
N HIS A 373 -2.65 32.96 23.07
CA HIS A 373 -3.34 34.11 23.66
C HIS A 373 -3.85 35.07 22.56
N HIS A 374 -4.96 35.78 22.81
CA HIS A 374 -5.62 36.61 21.79
C HIS A 374 -4.67 37.62 21.10
N LYS A 375 -3.74 38.21 21.85
CA LYS A 375 -2.73 39.12 21.29
C LYS A 375 -1.75 38.43 20.32
N THR A 376 -1.31 37.21 20.61
CA THR A 376 -0.37 36.47 19.74
C THR A 376 -1.05 35.93 18.48
N ARG A 377 -2.34 35.62 18.57
CA ARG A 377 -3.17 35.28 17.41
C ARG A 377 -3.34 36.46 16.44
N LEU A 378 -3.56 37.67 16.98
CA LEU A 378 -3.63 38.89 16.16
C LEU A 378 -2.29 39.24 15.49
N THR A 379 -1.16 39.01 16.16
CA THR A 379 0.16 39.21 15.54
C THR A 379 0.44 38.20 14.45
N LEU A 380 0.01 36.94 14.61
CA LEU A 380 0.14 35.92 13.57
C LEU A 380 -0.74 36.24 12.36
N ASP A 381 -1.99 36.66 12.56
CA ASP A 381 -2.90 37.07 11.49
C ASP A 381 -2.35 38.30 10.73
N ARG A 382 -1.71 39.24 11.43
CA ARG A 382 -0.99 40.36 10.78
C ARG A 382 0.21 39.88 9.96
N LEU A 383 1.00 38.96 10.50
CA LEU A 383 2.17 38.42 9.80
C LEU A 383 1.77 37.63 8.56
N GLU A 384 0.73 36.80 8.66
CA GLU A 384 0.15 36.05 7.55
C GLU A 384 -0.31 36.99 6.42
N ARG A 385 -1.06 38.05 6.76
CA ARG A 385 -1.50 39.04 5.76
C ARG A 385 -0.36 39.85 5.17
N SER A 386 0.72 40.04 5.90
CA SER A 386 1.92 40.76 5.42
C SER A 386 2.90 39.88 4.66
N TYR A 387 2.71 38.55 4.69
CA TYR A 387 3.66 37.59 4.15
C TYR A 387 3.80 37.71 2.63
N ASP A 388 2.69 37.83 1.91
CA ASP A 388 2.69 37.97 0.45
C ASP A 388 3.40 39.27 0.02
N SER A 389 3.16 40.37 0.73
CA SER A 389 3.87 41.64 0.48
C SER A 389 5.36 41.56 0.78
N PHE A 390 5.77 40.74 1.74
CA PHE A 390 7.18 40.51 2.04
C PHE A 390 7.84 39.65 0.96
N GLU A 391 7.17 38.60 0.48
CA GLU A 391 7.68 37.79 -0.64
C GLU A 391 7.82 38.62 -1.92
N GLN A 392 6.83 39.45 -2.25
CA GLN A 392 6.92 40.37 -3.39
C GLN A 392 8.10 41.34 -3.25
N LEU A 393 8.39 41.80 -2.04
CA LEU A 393 9.52 42.70 -1.77
C LEU A 393 10.86 41.95 -1.91
N VAL A 394 10.95 40.72 -1.41
CA VAL A 394 12.13 39.87 -1.56
C VAL A 394 12.35 39.50 -3.02
N GLU A 395 11.31 39.17 -3.77
CA GLU A 395 11.36 38.85 -5.20
C GLU A 395 11.79 40.08 -6.01
N ALA A 396 11.23 41.26 -5.73
CA ALA A 396 11.67 42.51 -6.34
C ALA A 396 13.12 42.89 -5.98
N ILE A 397 13.57 42.60 -4.75
CA ILE A 397 14.99 42.76 -4.37
C ILE A 397 15.85 41.77 -5.15
N LEU A 398 15.44 40.51 -5.25
CA LEU A 398 16.19 39.46 -5.94
C LEU A 398 16.30 39.74 -7.44
N GLU A 399 15.22 40.13 -8.12
CA GLU A 399 15.20 40.58 -9.51
C GLU A 399 16.04 41.85 -9.71
N LYS A 400 16.03 42.79 -8.76
CA LYS A 400 16.87 43.99 -8.83
C LYS A 400 18.34 43.73 -8.49
N SER A 401 18.62 42.64 -7.79
CA SER A 401 19.96 42.22 -7.36
C SER A 401 20.60 41.19 -8.28
N GLU A 402 20.11 41.03 -9.51
CA GLU A 402 20.79 40.25 -10.55
C GLU A 402 22.25 40.71 -10.70
N GLY A 403 23.18 40.04 -10.00
CA GLY A 403 24.58 39.99 -10.40
C GLY A 403 25.65 40.09 -9.33
N ASP A 404 25.42 40.54 -8.09
CA ASP A 404 26.53 40.63 -7.12
C ASP A 404 26.09 40.43 -5.66
N PHE A 405 26.11 39.17 -5.22
CA PHE A 405 26.37 38.84 -3.82
C PHE A 405 27.74 38.18 -3.73
N SER A 406 28.78 38.93 -4.06
CA SER A 406 30.14 38.63 -3.60
C SER A 406 30.51 39.54 -2.44
N GLU A 407 31.19 38.96 -1.46
CA GLU A 407 31.48 39.51 -0.12
C GLU A 407 31.95 40.97 -0.13
N SER A 408 31.21 41.83 0.57
CA SER A 408 31.70 42.71 1.66
C SER A 408 30.77 43.90 1.84
N GLN A 409 29.99 43.90 2.92
CA GLN A 409 29.71 45.07 3.75
C GLN A 409 29.08 44.66 5.07
#